data_AF-A0A3R8TY43-F1
#
_entry.id   AF-A0A3R8TY43-F1
#
_cell.length_a   1.000
_cell.length_b   1.000
_cell.length_c   1.000
_cell.angle_alpha   90.00
_cell.angle_beta   90.00
_cell.angle_gamma   90.00
#
_symmetry.space_group_name_H-M   'P 1'
#
loop_
_entity.id
_entity.type
_entity.pdbx_description
1 polymer ?
#
loop_
_entity_poly.entity_id
_entity_poly.type
_entity_poly.pdbx_seq_one_letter_code
_entity_poly.pdbx_strand_id
1 'polypeptide(L)' 'IEVADLNLPRAATAPRAVAPAVDPDRSRIESALAHSHGIIAQAAAELGLSRQALYRRMDRYGIPRE' A
#
# COMPACT_ATOMS: atom_id res chain seq x y z
N ILE A 1 18.76 28.14 -33.10
CA ILE A 1 17.94 26.91 -33.22
C ILE A 1 18.77 25.79 -32.61
N GLU A 2 18.44 25.10 -31.51
CA GLU A 2 17.39 25.23 -30.48
C GLU A 2 17.77 24.24 -29.34
N VAL A 3 17.51 24.63 -28.09
CA VAL A 3 17.88 23.91 -26.86
C VAL A 3 16.79 22.91 -26.47
N ALA A 4 16.48 21.96 -27.36
CA ALA A 4 15.27 21.14 -27.24
C ALA A 4 15.50 19.68 -26.76
N ASP A 5 16.73 19.26 -26.47
CA ASP A 5 16.99 17.85 -26.13
C ASP A 5 17.25 17.61 -24.64
N LEU A 6 16.44 18.22 -23.77
CA LEU A 6 16.28 17.74 -22.40
C LEU A 6 15.07 16.79 -22.38
N ASN A 7 15.17 15.70 -23.12
CA ASN A 7 14.20 14.61 -23.12
C ASN A 7 14.35 13.80 -21.82
N LEU A 8 13.97 14.40 -20.68
CA LEU A 8 13.79 13.65 -19.45
C LEU A 8 12.69 12.62 -19.70
N PRO A 9 12.96 11.30 -19.53
CA PRO A 9 11.88 10.35 -19.47
C PRO A 9 11.06 10.72 -18.23
N ARG A 10 9.89 11.32 -18.45
CA ARG A 10 8.83 11.42 -17.45
C ARG A 10 8.67 10.01 -16.93
N ALA A 11 9.15 9.76 -15.71
CA ALA A 11 9.03 8.48 -15.05
C ALA A 11 7.55 8.13 -15.07
N ALA A 12 7.17 7.33 -16.07
CA ALA A 12 5.87 6.73 -16.14
C ALA A 12 5.91 5.74 -15.00
N THR A 13 5.39 6.18 -13.86
CA THR A 13 5.01 5.31 -12.76
C THR A 13 3.92 4.41 -13.32
N ALA A 14 4.33 3.41 -14.09
CA ALA A 14 3.45 2.37 -14.57
C ALA A 14 2.79 1.81 -13.31
N PRO A 15 1.45 1.72 -13.25
CA PRO A 15 0.82 0.98 -12.17
C PRO A 15 1.33 -0.45 -12.37
N ARG A 16 2.25 -0.89 -11.50
CA ARG A 16 2.61 -2.30 -11.38
C ARG A 16 1.28 -3.00 -11.21
N ALA A 17 0.84 -3.73 -12.23
CA ALA A 17 -0.38 -4.52 -12.16
C ALA A 17 -0.18 -5.48 -11.00
N VAL A 18 -0.74 -5.10 -9.84
CA VAL A 18 -0.77 -5.93 -8.66
C VAL A 18 -1.66 -7.09 -9.09
N ALA A 19 -1.06 -8.27 -9.28
CA ALA A 19 -1.81 -9.51 -9.40
C ALA A 19 -2.90 -9.52 -8.30
N PRO A 20 -4.07 -10.16 -8.50
CA PRO A 20 -5.13 -10.18 -7.50
C PRO A 20 -4.64 -10.94 -6.25
N ALA A 21 -3.87 -10.26 -5.41
CA ALA A 21 -3.54 -10.69 -4.08
C ALA A 21 -4.87 -10.72 -3.35
N VAL A 22 -5.25 -11.91 -2.87
CA VAL A 22 -6.44 -12.11 -2.07
C VAL A 22 -6.44 -11.06 -0.98
N ASP A 23 -7.45 -10.19 -1.03
CA ASP A 23 -7.57 -9.05 -0.15
C ASP A 23 -7.80 -9.58 1.27
N PRO A 24 -6.96 -9.26 2.27
CA PRO A 24 -7.26 -9.66 3.63
C PRO A 24 -8.54 -8.97 4.10
N ASP A 25 -9.46 -9.76 4.64
CA ASP A 25 -10.67 -9.25 5.25
C ASP A 25 -10.36 -8.40 6.50
N ARG A 26 -11.37 -7.63 6.94
CA ARG A 26 -11.30 -6.74 8.11
C ARG A 26 -10.68 -7.41 9.34
N SER A 27 -11.10 -8.63 9.67
CA SER A 27 -10.62 -9.37 10.85
C SER A 27 -9.11 -9.69 10.78
N ARG A 28 -8.58 -10.01 9.60
CA ARG A 28 -7.14 -10.24 9.41
C ARG A 28 -6.35 -8.96 9.61
N ILE A 29 -6.86 -7.83 9.14
CA ILE A 29 -6.23 -6.53 9.33
C ILE A 29 -6.22 -6.14 10.81
N GLU A 30 -7.34 -6.26 11.50
CA GLU A 30 -7.44 -5.97 12.94
C GLU A 30 -6.49 -6.87 13.75
N SER A 31 -6.42 -8.16 13.42
CA SER A 31 -5.53 -9.10 14.09
C SER A 31 -4.07 -8.73 13.87
N ALA A 32 -3.66 -8.41 12.64
CA ALA A 32 -2.29 -8.01 12.34
C ALA A 32 -1.92 -6.70 13.05
N LEU A 33 -2.84 -5.72 13.11
CA LEU A 33 -2.63 -4.48 13.86
C LEU A 33 -2.47 -4.74 15.36
N ALA A 34 -3.28 -5.63 15.94
CA ALA A 34 -3.17 -6.00 17.35
C ALA A 34 -1.85 -6.70 17.68
N HIS A 35 -1.42 -7.67 16.87
CA HIS A 35 -0.14 -8.37 17.05
C HIS A 35 1.06 -7.43 16.87
N SER A 36 0.95 -6.49 15.94
CA SER A 36 1.96 -5.47 15.69
C SER A 36 1.89 -4.29 16.66
N HIS A 37 1.07 -4.33 17.71
CA HIS A 37 0.89 -3.22 18.67
C HIS A 37 0.57 -1.87 18.01
N GLY A 38 -0.23 -1.87 16.93
CA GLY A 38 -0.57 -0.68 16.15
C GLY A 38 0.50 -0.24 15.13
N ILE A 39 1.66 -0.91 15.06
CA ILE A 39 2.71 -0.58 14.09
C ILE A 39 2.27 -0.99 12.67
N ILE A 40 1.74 -0.03 11.91
CA ILE A 40 1.21 -0.25 10.55
C ILE A 40 2.24 -0.88 9.60
N ALA A 41 3.52 -0.51 9.72
CA ALA A 41 4.58 -1.08 8.88
C ALA A 41 4.76 -2.58 9.11
N GLN A 42 4.66 -3.03 10.37
CA GLN A 42 4.82 -4.41 10.76
C GLN A 42 3.57 -5.21 10.39
N ALA A 43 2.38 -4.68 10.66
CA ALA A 43 1.12 -5.31 10.26
C ALA A 43 1.02 -5.48 8.73
N ALA A 44 1.49 -4.48 7.97
CA ALA A 44 1.55 -4.58 6.51
C ALA A 44 2.51 -5.69 6.07
N ALA A 45 3.69 -5.79 6.69
CA ALA A 45 4.66 -6.84 6.40
C ALA A 45 4.11 -8.23 6.72
N GLU A 46 3.43 -8.41 7.86
CA GLU A 46 2.77 -9.67 8.24
C GLU A 46 1.69 -10.10 7.23
N LEU A 47 0.97 -9.12 6.67
CA LEU A 47 -0.05 -9.37 5.65
C LEU A 47 0.51 -9.49 4.22
N GLY A 48 1.83 -9.36 4.03
CA GLY A 48 2.45 -9.34 2.69
C GLY A 48 2.06 -8.12 1.84
N LEU A 49 1.65 -7.04 2.49
CA LEU A 49 1.16 -5.81 1.89
C LEU A 49 2.19 -4.67 2.01
N SER A 50 2.18 -3.75 1.06
CA SER A 50 2.80 -2.44 1.29
C SER A 50 1.94 -1.60 2.25
N ARG A 51 2.54 -0.68 3.01
CA ARG A 51 1.83 0.27 3.89
C ARG A 51 0.66 0.98 3.19
N GLN A 52 0.88 1.46 1.97
CA GLN A 52 -0.16 2.13 1.18
C GLN A 52 -1.35 1.21 0.87
N ALA A 53 -1.08 -0.08 0.67
CA ALA A 53 -2.10 -1.07 0.39
C ALA A 53 -2.89 -1.43 1.66
N LEU A 54 -2.25 -1.40 2.83
CA LEU A 54 -2.92 -1.53 4.12
C LEU A 54 -3.82 -0.33 4.42
N TYR A 55 -3.33 0.90 4.22
CA TYR A 55 -4.12 2.12 4.43
C TYR A 55 -5.41 2.14 3.61
N ARG A 56 -5.36 1.77 2.33
CA ARG A 56 -6.56 1.70 1.47
C ARG A 56 -7.60 0.71 1.97
N ARG A 57 -7.16 -0.38 2.60
CA ARG A 57 -8.05 -1.39 3.16
C ARG A 57 -8.62 -0.94 4.50
N MET A 58 -7.80 -0.33 5.34
CA MET A 58 -8.27 0.29 6.58
C MET A 58 -9.35 1.34 6.28
N ASP A 59 -9.15 2.19 5.28
CA ASP A 59 -10.16 3.15 4.81
C ASP A 59 -11.44 2.46 4.31
N ARG A 60 -11.30 1.47 3.43
CA ARG A 60 -12.44 0.67 2.91
C ARG A 60 -13.26 0.01 4.02
N TYR A 61 -12.61 -0.50 5.06
CA TYR A 61 -13.25 -1.23 6.17
C TYR A 61 -13.56 -0.35 7.38
N GLY A 62 -13.27 0.95 7.32
CA GLY A 62 -13.47 1.89 8.43
C GLY A 62 -12.63 1.58 9.68
N ILE A 63 -11.44 1.01 9.52
CA ILE A 63 -10.53 0.69 10.63
C ILE A 63 -9.73 1.96 10.99
N PRO A 64 -9.79 2.45 12.23
CA PRO A 64 -9.04 3.62 12.65
C PRO A 64 -7.54 3.31 12.80
N ARG A 65 -6.72 4.36 12.79
CA ARG A 65 -5.24 4.30 12.71
C ARG A 65 -4.58 4.80 14.00
N GLU A 66 -5.18 4.38 15.12
CA GLU A 66 -4.79 4.74 16.49
C GLU A 66 -3.47 4.11 16.94
#